data_AF-A0A9D0GAD8-F1
#
_entry.id   AF-A0A9D0GAD8-F1
#
_cell.length_a   1.000
_cell.length_b   1.000
_cell.length_c   1.000
_cell.angle_alpha   90.00
_cell.angle_beta   90.00
_cell.angle_gamma   90.00
#
_symmetry.space_group_name_H-M   'P 1'
#
loop_
_entity.id
_entity.type
_entity.pdbx_description
1 polymer ?
#
loop_
_entity_poly.entity_id
_entity_poly.type
_entity_poly.pdbx_seq_one_letter_code
_entity_poly.pdbx_strand_id
1 'polypeptide(L)'
;MRVPRSADGAISRSRSSPFAVGQTRNRRWVLVGLYTLLAAVNLARGFLAFRLVPVFANWPLALPLPLLGVVYLSWGLLFLTILVAAVRRFDARTRRHIRVSGTLYQAVIWMIHVIGDRSSYARMHWWQDALMTAGFLATILWLTAPPDRQGVETKRR
;
A
#
# COMPACT_ATOMS: atom_id res chain seq x y z
N MET A 1 12.20 -66.18 -11.07
CA MET A 1 12.89 -64.88 -11.24
C MET A 1 12.16 -63.84 -10.40
N ARG A 2 12.85 -63.26 -9.40
CA ARG A 2 12.26 -62.36 -8.40
C ARG A 2 12.82 -60.95 -8.69
N VAL A 3 11.96 -60.05 -9.16
CA VAL A 3 12.33 -58.67 -9.52
C VAL A 3 12.58 -57.87 -8.22
N PRO A 4 13.71 -57.14 -8.08
CA PRO A 4 13.99 -56.35 -6.90
C PRO A 4 13.15 -55.06 -6.87
N ARG A 5 12.54 -54.83 -5.71
CA ARG A 5 11.76 -53.64 -5.35
C ARG A 5 12.75 -52.48 -5.10
N SER A 6 12.98 -51.64 -6.10
CA SER A 6 13.89 -50.50 -5.97
C SER A 6 13.22 -49.33 -5.26
N ALA A 7 13.76 -49.03 -4.07
CA ALA A 7 13.98 -47.70 -3.52
C ALA A 7 12.78 -46.73 -3.55
N ASP A 8 12.03 -46.76 -2.46
CA ASP A 8 11.82 -45.59 -1.60
C ASP A 8 11.88 -44.25 -2.35
N GLY A 9 10.70 -43.86 -2.82
CA GLY A 9 10.39 -42.47 -3.11
C GLY A 9 10.67 -41.65 -1.85
N ALA A 10 11.89 -41.11 -1.77
CA ALA A 10 12.26 -40.07 -0.85
C ALA A 10 11.42 -38.85 -1.20
N ILE A 11 10.23 -38.79 -0.61
CA ILE A 11 9.37 -37.62 -0.57
C ILE A 11 10.21 -36.57 0.14
N SER A 12 10.91 -35.77 -0.67
CA SER A 12 11.46 -34.47 -0.32
C SER A 12 10.28 -33.59 0.11
N ARG A 13 9.80 -33.80 1.34
CA ARG A 13 8.93 -32.87 2.03
C ARG A 13 9.81 -31.65 2.28
N SER A 14 9.77 -30.74 1.33
CA SER A 14 10.21 -29.36 1.48
C SER A 14 9.57 -28.84 2.77
N ARG A 15 10.32 -28.95 3.88
CA ARG A 15 9.97 -28.32 5.16
C ARG A 15 10.09 -26.84 4.88
N SER A 16 8.97 -26.20 4.52
CA SER A 16 8.82 -24.76 4.61
C SER A 16 9.30 -24.34 5.99
N SER A 17 10.42 -23.62 6.05
CA SER A 17 11.04 -23.27 7.33
C SER A 17 10.03 -22.49 8.18
N PRO A 18 9.91 -22.78 9.49
CA PRO A 18 9.01 -22.05 10.39
C PRO A 18 9.19 -20.53 10.32
N PHE A 19 10.41 -20.08 9.97
CA PHE A 19 10.78 -18.68 9.77
C PHE A 19 10.04 -18.01 8.59
N ALA A 20 9.75 -18.73 7.50
CA ALA A 20 9.04 -18.18 6.34
C ALA A 20 7.56 -17.86 6.64
N VAL A 21 6.91 -18.65 7.50
CA VAL A 21 5.51 -18.45 7.89
C VAL A 21 5.37 -17.26 8.84
N GLY A 22 6.30 -17.08 9.78
CA GLY A 22 6.31 -15.94 10.70
C GLY A 22 6.53 -14.60 10.00
N GLN A 23 7.44 -14.56 9.00
CA GLN A 23 7.77 -13.33 8.27
C GLN A 23 6.59 -12.81 7.43
N THR A 24 5.83 -13.69 6.78
CA THR A 24 4.66 -13.29 5.96
C THR A 24 3.49 -12.77 6.81
N ARG A 25 3.30 -13.32 8.02
CA ARG A 25 2.31 -12.83 8.98
C ARG A 25 2.63 -11.42 9.46
N ASN A 26 3.89 -11.13 9.79
CA ASN A 26 4.29 -9.81 10.29
C ASN A 26 4.12 -8.72 9.21
N ARG A 27 4.55 -8.99 7.96
CA ARG A 27 4.37 -8.04 6.84
C ARG A 27 2.92 -7.69 6.58
N ARG A 28 2.02 -8.69 6.67
CA ARG A 28 0.58 -8.48 6.52
C ARG A 28 0.02 -7.52 7.58
N TRP A 29 0.38 -7.69 8.84
CA TRP A 29 -0.11 -6.83 9.91
C TRP A 29 0.45 -5.41 9.83
N VAL A 30 1.70 -5.25 9.38
CA VAL A 30 2.26 -3.92 9.08
C VAL A 30 1.46 -3.22 7.98
N LEU A 31 1.10 -3.93 6.90
CA LEU A 31 0.22 -3.37 5.84
C LEU A 31 -1.16 -2.99 6.37
N VAL A 32 -1.75 -3.84 7.21
CA VAL A 32 -3.05 -3.57 7.84
C VAL A 32 -2.98 -2.31 8.71
N GLY A 33 -1.93 -2.16 9.52
CA GLY A 33 -1.70 -0.96 10.32
C GLY A 33 -1.55 0.29 9.44
N LEU A 34 -0.71 0.21 8.41
CA LEU A 34 -0.48 1.32 7.46
C LEU A 34 -1.77 1.75 6.76
N TYR A 35 -2.56 0.82 6.23
CA TYR A 35 -3.81 1.13 5.54
C TYR A 35 -4.90 1.62 6.49
N THR A 36 -4.93 1.14 7.74
CA THR A 36 -5.81 1.69 8.78
C THR A 36 -5.49 3.16 9.02
N LEU A 37 -4.21 3.49 9.20
CA LEU A 37 -3.78 4.87 9.43
C LEU A 37 -4.11 5.76 8.23
N LEU A 38 -3.81 5.32 7.01
CA LEU A 38 -4.13 6.06 5.79
C LEU A 38 -5.63 6.30 5.65
N ALA A 39 -6.46 5.28 5.90
CA ALA A 39 -7.91 5.40 5.85
C ALA A 39 -8.40 6.44 6.88
N ALA A 40 -7.95 6.33 8.13
CA ALA A 40 -8.36 7.24 9.21
C ALA A 40 -7.97 8.70 8.91
N VAL A 41 -6.72 8.94 8.50
CA VAL A 41 -6.24 10.29 8.17
C VAL A 41 -7.00 10.89 6.99
N ASN A 42 -7.26 10.10 5.94
CA ASN A 42 -8.01 10.59 4.78
C ASN A 42 -9.49 10.86 5.11
N LEU A 43 -10.15 10.01 5.89
CA LEU A 43 -11.51 10.27 6.35
C LEU A 43 -11.58 11.52 7.23
N ALA A 44 -10.62 11.70 8.14
CA ALA A 44 -10.54 12.89 8.99
C ALA A 44 -10.32 14.17 8.15
N ARG A 45 -9.39 14.15 7.19
CA ARG A 45 -9.16 15.27 6.26
C ARG A 45 -10.40 15.59 5.44
N GLY A 46 -11.06 14.57 4.91
CA GLY A 46 -12.28 14.71 4.13
C GLY A 46 -13.41 15.35 4.93
N PHE A 47 -13.69 14.82 6.13
CA PHE A 47 -14.68 15.38 7.04
C PHE A 47 -14.36 16.82 7.45
N LEU A 48 -13.09 17.08 7.81
CA LEU A 48 -12.64 18.41 8.21
C LEU A 48 -12.79 19.42 7.07
N ALA A 49 -12.51 19.04 5.82
CA ALA A 49 -12.66 19.92 4.66
C ALA A 49 -14.10 20.42 4.51
N PHE A 50 -15.12 19.56 4.72
CA PHE A 50 -16.53 19.98 4.71
C PHE A 50 -16.89 20.86 5.91
N ARG A 51 -16.36 20.56 7.11
CA ARG A 51 -16.62 21.35 8.32
C ARG A 51 -16.01 22.75 8.25
N LEU A 52 -14.91 22.90 7.53
CA LEU A 52 -14.19 24.17 7.39
C LEU A 52 -14.69 25.05 6.23
N VAL A 53 -15.58 24.56 5.36
CA VAL A 53 -16.20 25.37 4.30
C VAL A 53 -16.69 26.75 4.78
N PRO A 54 -17.52 26.87 5.84
CA PRO A 54 -18.01 28.18 6.28
C PRO A 54 -16.89 29.08 6.81
N VAL A 55 -15.83 28.50 7.40
CA VAL A 55 -14.71 29.26 7.97
C VAL A 55 -13.87 29.92 6.87
N PHE A 56 -13.71 29.24 5.73
CA PHE A 56 -12.88 29.72 4.62
C PHE A 56 -13.71 30.24 3.43
N ALA A 57 -15.00 30.52 3.62
CA ALA A 57 -15.91 30.92 2.54
C ALA A 57 -15.41 32.15 1.75
N ASN A 58 -14.70 33.07 2.42
CA ASN A 58 -14.19 34.31 1.83
C ASN A 58 -12.69 34.25 1.47
N TRP A 59 -12.03 33.10 1.62
CA TRP A 59 -10.61 32.98 1.35
C TRP A 59 -10.36 32.56 -0.11
N PRO A 60 -9.37 33.15 -0.80
CA PRO A 60 -9.05 32.81 -2.19
C PRO A 60 -8.25 31.50 -2.26
N LEU A 61 -8.91 30.38 -1.99
CA LEU A 61 -8.31 29.06 -2.03
C LEU A 61 -8.01 28.63 -3.47
N ALA A 62 -6.88 27.96 -3.68
CA ALA A 62 -6.51 27.43 -4.99
C ALA A 62 -7.44 26.31 -5.47
N LEU A 63 -7.96 25.51 -4.53
CA LEU A 63 -8.90 24.41 -4.78
C LEU A 63 -10.10 24.53 -3.84
N PRO A 64 -11.33 24.25 -4.32
CA PRO A 64 -12.52 24.25 -3.48
C PRO A 64 -12.41 23.19 -2.36
N LEU A 65 -12.65 23.61 -1.11
CA LEU A 65 -12.69 22.70 0.05
C LEU A 65 -13.65 21.51 -0.13
N PRO A 66 -14.87 21.67 -0.66
CA PRO A 66 -15.75 20.53 -0.90
C PRO A 66 -15.15 19.49 -1.86
N LEU A 67 -14.44 19.95 -2.90
CA LEU A 67 -13.78 19.05 -3.87
C LEU A 67 -12.69 18.23 -3.17
N LEU A 68 -11.83 18.88 -2.39
CA LEU A 68 -10.82 18.20 -1.57
C LEU A 68 -11.47 17.23 -0.58
N GLY A 69 -12.59 17.63 0.03
CA GLY A 69 -13.38 16.80 0.93
C GLY A 69 -13.83 15.50 0.28
N VAL A 70 -14.44 15.57 -0.91
CA VAL A 70 -14.85 14.39 -1.69
C VAL A 70 -13.66 13.50 -2.04
N VAL A 71 -12.55 14.08 -2.50
CA VAL A 71 -11.34 13.32 -2.86
C VAL A 71 -10.81 12.54 -1.66
N TYR A 72 -10.63 13.20 -0.52
CA TYR A 72 -10.09 12.55 0.68
C TYR A 72 -11.05 11.50 1.27
N LEU A 73 -12.36 11.76 1.30
CA LEU A 73 -13.33 10.74 1.74
C LEU A 73 -13.31 9.51 0.83
N SER A 74 -13.24 9.71 -0.49
CA SER A 74 -13.19 8.61 -1.47
C SER A 74 -11.97 7.72 -1.27
N TRP A 75 -10.80 8.34 -1.08
CA TRP A 75 -9.56 7.59 -0.76
C TRP A 75 -9.65 6.87 0.57
N GLY A 76 -10.20 7.50 1.60
CA GLY A 76 -10.42 6.88 2.91
C GLY A 76 -11.27 5.61 2.83
N LEU A 77 -12.39 5.67 2.11
CA LEU A 77 -13.28 4.54 1.88
C LEU A 77 -12.64 3.44 1.02
N LEU A 78 -11.87 3.82 0.00
CA LEU A 78 -11.13 2.87 -0.83
C LEU A 78 -10.09 2.11 0.00
N PHE A 79 -9.32 2.81 0.84
CA PHE A 79 -8.34 2.17 1.72
C PHE A 79 -9.00 1.25 2.74
N LEU A 80 -10.15 1.63 3.30
CA LEU A 80 -10.94 0.77 4.17
C LEU A 80 -11.39 -0.51 3.46
N THR A 81 -11.83 -0.40 2.20
CA THR A 81 -12.23 -1.55 1.38
C THR A 81 -11.07 -2.51 1.13
N ILE A 82 -9.89 -1.97 0.79
CA ILE A 82 -8.66 -2.75 0.59
C ILE A 82 -8.20 -3.38 1.90
N LEU A 83 -8.31 -2.67 3.02
CA LEU A 83 -8.01 -3.17 4.35
C LEU A 83 -8.86 -4.41 4.69
N VAL A 84 -10.19 -4.33 4.49
CA VAL A 84 -11.09 -5.46 4.72
C VAL A 84 -10.71 -6.65 3.83
N ALA A 85 -10.37 -6.41 2.57
CA ALA A 85 -9.88 -7.47 1.68
C ALA A 85 -8.58 -8.09 2.20
N ALA A 86 -7.62 -7.27 2.66
CA ALA A 86 -6.33 -7.74 3.21
C ALA A 86 -6.47 -8.52 4.53
N VAL A 87 -7.43 -8.17 5.39
CA VAL A 87 -7.73 -8.92 6.63
C VAL A 87 -8.48 -10.22 6.34
N ARG A 88 -9.28 -10.30 5.28
CA ARG A 88 -9.97 -11.54 4.90
C ARG A 88 -9.05 -12.49 4.14
N ARG A 89 -8.38 -12.03 3.08
CA ARG A 89 -7.56 -12.86 2.19
C ARG A 89 -6.37 -12.05 1.64
N PHE A 90 -5.16 -12.52 1.95
CA PHE A 90 -3.92 -11.88 1.50
C PHE A 90 -3.29 -12.60 0.30
N ASP A 91 -4.02 -12.61 -0.81
CA ASP A 91 -3.63 -13.26 -2.06
C ASP A 91 -2.89 -12.30 -3.03
N ALA A 92 -2.53 -12.81 -4.21
CA ALA A 92 -1.86 -12.02 -5.25
C ALA A 92 -2.72 -10.84 -5.75
N ARG A 93 -4.04 -10.97 -5.76
CA ARG A 93 -4.97 -9.92 -6.22
C ARG A 93 -5.00 -8.78 -5.22
N THR A 94 -5.11 -9.07 -3.93
CA THR A 94 -5.05 -8.07 -2.86
C THR A 94 -3.71 -7.31 -2.88
N ARG A 95 -2.59 -8.02 -3.07
CA ARG A 95 -1.26 -7.39 -3.21
C ARG A 95 -1.20 -6.43 -4.40
N ARG A 96 -1.77 -6.82 -5.55
CA ARG A 96 -1.86 -5.95 -6.74
C ARG A 96 -2.70 -4.71 -6.46
N HIS A 97 -3.87 -4.86 -5.82
CA HIS A 97 -4.74 -3.74 -5.44
C HIS A 97 -4.03 -2.77 -4.50
N ILE A 98 -3.31 -3.27 -3.51
CA ILE A 98 -2.48 -2.46 -2.61
C ILE A 98 -1.46 -1.63 -3.41
N ARG A 99 -0.67 -2.26 -4.29
CA ARG A 99 0.32 -1.54 -5.13
C ARG A 99 -0.32 -0.45 -5.98
N VAL A 100 -1.36 -0.82 -6.74
CA VAL A 100 -2.05 0.10 -7.64
C VAL A 100 -2.66 1.27 -6.88
N SER A 101 -3.37 0.99 -5.78
CA SER A 101 -3.98 2.03 -4.95
C SER A 101 -2.94 2.96 -4.35
N GLY A 102 -1.81 2.44 -3.86
CA GLY A 102 -0.72 3.26 -3.32
C GLY A 102 -0.10 4.18 -4.38
N THR A 103 0.17 3.68 -5.58
CA THR A 103 0.69 4.50 -6.69
C THR A 103 -0.30 5.57 -7.13
N LEU A 104 -1.57 5.21 -7.33
CA LEU A 104 -2.60 6.17 -7.74
C LEU A 104 -2.83 7.23 -6.67
N TYR A 105 -2.80 6.86 -5.38
CA TYR A 105 -2.91 7.82 -4.29
C TYR A 105 -1.79 8.86 -4.35
N GLN A 106 -0.53 8.41 -4.49
CA GLN A 106 0.60 9.33 -4.59
C GLN A 106 0.50 10.23 -5.82
N ALA A 107 0.06 9.69 -6.97
CA ALA A 107 -0.15 10.50 -8.17
C ALA A 107 -1.20 11.61 -7.95
N VAL A 108 -2.31 11.30 -7.27
CA VAL A 108 -3.34 12.31 -6.95
C VAL A 108 -2.81 13.36 -5.97
N ILE A 109 -2.05 12.96 -4.95
CA ILE A 109 -1.43 13.91 -4.00
C ILE A 109 -0.48 14.85 -4.73
N TRP A 110 0.37 14.33 -5.62
CA TRP A 110 1.26 15.15 -6.44
C TRP A 110 0.49 16.09 -7.37
N MET A 111 -0.60 15.64 -7.97
CA MET A 111 -1.47 16.51 -8.78
C MET A 111 -2.06 17.65 -7.94
N ILE A 112 -2.46 17.38 -6.70
CA ILE A 112 -2.93 18.41 -5.76
C ILE A 112 -1.81 19.40 -5.43
N HIS A 113 -0.58 18.93 -5.18
CA HIS A 113 0.57 19.83 -4.93
C HIS A 113 0.84 20.75 -6.13
N VAL A 114 0.88 20.20 -7.34
CA VAL A 114 1.17 20.98 -8.56
C VAL A 114 0.11 22.07 -8.78
N ILE A 115 -1.16 21.80 -8.49
CA ILE A 115 -2.27 22.76 -8.70
C ILE A 115 -2.44 23.70 -7.51
N GLY A 116 -2.24 23.19 -6.30
CA GLY A 116 -2.57 23.86 -5.03
C GLY A 116 -1.44 24.73 -4.48
N ASP A 117 -0.18 24.36 -4.71
CA ASP A 117 0.96 25.04 -4.10
C ASP A 117 1.35 26.29 -4.88
N ARG A 118 0.73 27.42 -4.52
CA ARG A 118 0.98 28.72 -5.17
C ARG A 118 2.23 29.44 -4.64
N SER A 119 2.69 29.12 -3.43
CA SER A 119 3.82 29.82 -2.80
C SER A 119 5.15 29.12 -3.08
N SER A 120 6.21 29.89 -3.32
CA SER A 120 7.57 29.35 -3.44
C SER A 120 8.03 28.63 -2.18
N TYR A 121 7.51 29.04 -1.01
CA TYR A 121 7.77 28.38 0.27
C TYR A 121 7.17 26.96 0.33
N ALA A 122 5.94 26.76 -0.17
CA ALA A 122 5.34 25.43 -0.24
C ALA A 122 6.16 24.50 -1.17
N ARG A 123 6.61 25.03 -2.32
CA ARG A 123 7.43 24.27 -3.27
C ARG A 123 8.79 23.84 -2.74
N MET A 124 9.34 24.57 -1.77
CA MET A 124 10.63 24.21 -1.15
C MET A 124 10.56 22.87 -0.39
N HIS A 125 9.37 22.40 -0.02
CA HIS A 125 9.17 21.12 0.66
C HIS A 125 8.97 19.94 -0.30
N TRP A 126 8.81 20.19 -1.61
CA TRP A 126 8.53 19.14 -2.60
C TRP A 126 9.58 18.03 -2.62
N TRP A 127 10.85 18.34 -2.39
CA TRP A 127 11.89 17.30 -2.35
C TRP A 127 11.72 16.38 -1.15
N GLN A 128 11.29 16.89 0.01
CA GLN A 128 11.00 16.08 1.20
C GLN A 128 9.80 15.19 0.94
N ASP A 129 8.75 15.76 0.36
CA ASP A 129 7.54 15.02 -0.02
C ASP A 129 7.84 13.94 -1.09
N ALA A 130 8.77 14.20 -2.01
CA ALA A 130 9.23 13.23 -2.99
C ALA A 130 9.99 12.06 -2.36
N LEU A 131 10.88 12.35 -1.41
CA LEU A 131 11.57 11.30 -0.65
C LEU A 131 10.60 10.45 0.17
N MET A 132 9.62 11.07 0.83
CA MET A 132 8.58 10.36 1.58
C MET A 132 7.69 9.52 0.65
N THR A 133 7.36 10.04 -0.54
CA THR A 133 6.64 9.32 -1.59
C THR A 133 7.42 8.08 -2.03
N ALA A 134 8.71 8.24 -2.34
CA ALA A 134 9.58 7.15 -2.75
C ALA A 134 9.72 6.09 -1.65
N GLY A 135 9.93 6.51 -0.41
CA GLY A 135 10.00 5.61 0.76
C GLY A 135 8.69 4.85 0.99
N PHE A 136 7.55 5.52 0.85
CA PHE A 136 6.23 4.90 0.93
C PHE A 136 6.04 3.83 -0.16
N LEU A 137 6.33 4.17 -1.42
CA LEU A 137 6.18 3.23 -2.53
C LEU A 137 7.13 2.04 -2.40
N ALA A 138 8.39 2.27 -2.01
CA ALA A 138 9.36 1.21 -1.74
C ALA A 138 8.87 0.29 -0.62
N THR A 139 8.30 0.85 0.45
CA THR A 139 7.70 0.09 1.56
C THR A 139 6.53 -0.78 1.08
N ILE A 140 5.63 -0.23 0.27
CA ILE A 140 4.51 -0.99 -0.31
C ILE A 140 5.03 -2.13 -1.19
N LEU A 141 6.02 -1.87 -2.05
CA LEU A 141 6.61 -2.90 -2.91
C LEU A 141 7.24 -4.02 -2.09
N TRP A 142 8.02 -3.67 -1.06
CA TRP A 142 8.66 -4.64 -0.16
C TRP A 142 7.64 -5.48 0.62
N LEU A 143 6.62 -4.84 1.21
CA LEU A 143 5.59 -5.52 2.00
C LEU A 143 4.69 -6.44 1.15
N THR A 144 4.47 -6.08 -0.11
CA THR A 144 3.64 -6.87 -1.03
C THR A 144 4.46 -7.87 -1.86
N ALA A 145 5.79 -7.83 -1.80
CA ALA A 145 6.66 -8.77 -2.52
C ALA A 145 6.28 -10.22 -2.19
N PRO A 146 6.17 -11.11 -3.21
CA PRO A 146 5.97 -12.52 -2.94
C PRO A 146 7.10 -13.02 -2.03
N PRO A 147 6.82 -13.89 -1.04
CA PRO A 147 7.88 -14.55 -0.30
C PRO A 147 8.77 -15.26 -1.32
N ASP A 148 10.07 -14.95 -1.30
CA ASP A 148 11.01 -15.40 -2.32
C ASP A 148 10.83 -16.88 -2.65
N ARG A 149 10.75 -17.19 -3.94
CA ARG A 149 11.06 -18.52 -4.45
C ARG A 149 12.59 -18.70 -4.40
N GLN A 150 13.21 -18.76 -3.21
CA GLN A 150 14.67 -18.98 -3.07
C GLN A 150 15.10 -20.42 -3.45
N GLY A 151 14.44 -21.09 -4.38
CA GLY A 151 14.68 -22.51 -4.63
C GLY A 151 14.44 -23.00 -6.05
N VAL A 152 14.38 -22.11 -7.04
CA VAL A 152 14.22 -22.54 -8.44
C VAL A 152 15.30 -21.89 -9.29
N GLU A 153 16.20 -22.73 -9.80
CA GLU A 153 17.18 -22.48 -10.88
C GLU A 153 18.56 -21.87 -10.54
N THR A 154 19.38 -22.65 -9.84
CA THR A 154 20.84 -22.79 -10.17
C THR A 154 21.20 -24.27 -10.40
N LYS A 155 20.35 -24.98 -11.15
CA LYS A 155 20.63 -26.35 -11.58
C LYS A 155 20.03 -26.67 -12.96
N ARG A 156 20.37 -25.86 -13.96
CA ARG A 156 20.55 -26.31 -15.35
C ARG A 156 22.03 -26.05 -15.63
N ARG A 157 22.92 -27.02 -15.40
CA ARG A 157 23.35 -28.04 -16.38
C ARG A 157 23.49 -27.46 -17.77
#